data_AF-A0A7H9B2K4-F1
#
_entry.id   AF-A0A7H9B2K4-F1
#
_cell.length_a   1.000
_cell.length_b   1.000
_cell.length_c   1.000
_cell.angle_alpha   90.00
_cell.angle_beta   90.00
_cell.angle_gamma   90.00
#
_symmetry.space_group_name_H-M   'P 1'
#
loop_
_entity.id
_entity.type
_entity.pdbx_description
1 polymer ?
#
loop_
_entity_poly.entity_id
_entity_poly.type
_entity_poly.pdbx_seq_one_letter_code
_entity_poly.pdbx_strand_id
1 'polypeptide(L)'
;MRLRRKRSIRSLNRTLVFTIVFAVFFFRAQLIFHIANIIFHPQTSEYQGGLIDDIQFIKCYRWFRQCQSLIRPLSSADRNLAAWARVSKNLSEETSYAIESGVLYDTYVYVHRWKKSSNSQPMTDLAISKDPLTVPLRVLSEVQKLIQSRDSSAFHKHIYQQEPSIWERFSPWNHKSKGEIHLLGEDWQYKGGGIWCKYESRNDPLVDIEVYLGAGFVESRPQWKEVISEYFRPYVKSNKYIPLSITKKVKSLSEPEVEPFDDSLRLKLPMTHDRSFKILQITDVHFRCSDDGTILLNEFQTVNFIINILDREVPDLVVITGDFLDGLKSFDYQACILKLVQPMIRKGISYAFSFGEADYSLYATETQITAFISRLPFCMNKWSSLNNHMAIDIKLNSGSDIVLYVLDSFKSVEPFFIERERLSLPKYSLAFRSLPIKEYRPEGSFPLIGQYNERFALESSLKIDSNLGDILKRFKIMAMSCGYEHNNDCCLKSNDEIWLCYGGSSGVGLGKMFDMPANVRVFNIDDDKGEITSWKRNFISVDSVYDYQYIRSVQ
;
A
#
# COMPACT_ATOMS: atom_id res chain seq x y z
N MET A 1 32.67 35.52 -55.02
CA MET A 1 32.11 34.57 -54.00
C MET A 1 31.78 35.19 -52.63
N ARG A 2 32.54 36.14 -52.06
CA ARG A 2 32.31 36.68 -50.70
C ARG A 2 30.97 37.43 -50.48
N LEU A 3 30.44 38.13 -51.48
CA LEU A 3 29.19 38.91 -51.35
C LEU A 3 27.90 38.06 -51.35
N ARG A 4 27.85 36.98 -52.15
CA ARG A 4 26.74 36.00 -52.12
C ARG A 4 26.66 35.26 -50.79
N ARG A 5 27.80 34.89 -50.20
CA ARG A 5 27.87 34.24 -48.88
C ARG A 5 27.39 35.17 -47.75
N LYS A 6 27.78 36.47 -47.78
CA LYS A 6 27.28 37.48 -46.82
C LYS A 6 25.77 37.75 -46.95
N ARG A 7 25.22 37.79 -48.19
CA ARG A 7 23.77 37.93 -48.41
C ARG A 7 22.99 36.69 -47.96
N SER A 8 23.50 35.50 -48.21
CA SER A 8 22.91 34.24 -47.74
C SER A 8 22.90 34.14 -46.21
N ILE A 9 24.01 34.48 -45.53
CA ILE A 9 24.08 34.53 -44.06
C ILE A 9 23.11 35.58 -43.48
N ARG A 10 23.00 36.77 -44.08
CA ARG A 10 22.03 37.78 -43.63
C ARG A 10 20.58 37.35 -43.85
N SER A 11 20.30 36.64 -44.95
CA SER A 11 18.98 36.07 -45.22
C SER A 11 18.65 34.97 -44.21
N LEU A 12 19.59 34.06 -43.94
CA LEU A 12 19.44 32.98 -42.97
C LEU A 12 19.23 33.51 -41.55
N ASN A 13 19.99 34.54 -41.16
CA ASN A 13 19.81 35.21 -39.87
C ASN A 13 18.45 35.92 -39.80
N ARG A 14 17.99 36.57 -40.87
CA ARG A 14 16.63 37.18 -40.90
C ARG A 14 15.55 36.11 -40.74
N THR A 15 15.63 35.00 -41.49
CA THR A 15 14.67 33.91 -41.37
C THR A 15 14.70 33.27 -39.99
N LEU A 16 15.89 33.10 -39.39
CA LEU A 16 16.06 32.60 -38.02
C LEU A 16 15.45 33.56 -36.98
N VAL A 17 15.66 34.87 -37.13
CA VAL A 17 15.07 35.87 -36.24
C VAL A 17 13.54 35.87 -36.36
N PHE A 18 13.00 35.81 -37.58
CA PHE A 18 11.56 35.72 -37.78
C PHE A 18 10.97 34.42 -37.22
N THR A 19 11.62 33.27 -37.39
CA THR A 19 11.13 32.01 -36.81
C THR A 19 11.22 32.02 -35.29
N ILE A 20 12.25 32.59 -34.69
CA ILE A 20 12.36 32.75 -33.23
C ILE A 20 11.26 33.69 -32.70
N VAL A 21 11.06 34.86 -33.32
CA VAL A 21 10.02 35.81 -32.89
C VAL A 21 8.62 35.21 -33.05
N PHE A 22 8.37 34.51 -34.16
CA PHE A 22 7.11 33.81 -34.39
C PHE A 22 6.89 32.68 -33.37
N ALA A 23 7.92 31.89 -33.07
CA ALA A 23 7.87 30.88 -32.03
C ALA A 23 7.60 31.50 -30.65
N VAL A 24 8.30 32.56 -30.26
CA VAL A 24 8.09 33.25 -28.98
C VAL A 24 6.67 33.83 -28.88
N PHE A 25 6.12 34.34 -29.99
CA PHE A 25 4.75 34.87 -30.01
C PHE A 25 3.70 33.75 -29.84
N PHE A 26 3.83 32.65 -30.58
CA PHE A 26 2.91 31.51 -30.49
C PHE A 26 3.04 30.71 -29.19
N PHE A 27 4.25 30.62 -28.63
CA PHE A 27 4.53 29.91 -27.38
C PHE A 27 4.59 30.84 -26.16
N ARG A 28 4.15 32.09 -26.27
CA ARG A 28 4.28 33.10 -25.20
C ARG A 28 3.72 32.64 -23.86
N ALA A 29 2.51 32.07 -23.86
CA ALA A 29 1.87 31.55 -22.66
C ALA A 29 2.66 30.38 -22.05
N GLN A 30 3.23 29.53 -22.91
CA GLN A 30 4.04 28.40 -22.46
C GLN A 30 5.35 28.89 -21.84
N LEU A 31 6.03 29.80 -22.54
CA LEU A 31 7.27 30.41 -22.09
C LEU A 31 7.11 31.12 -20.74
N ILE A 32 5.99 31.81 -20.49
CA ILE A 32 5.72 32.49 -19.22
C ILE A 32 5.72 31.50 -18.06
N PHE A 33 5.01 30.37 -18.14
CA PHE A 33 5.02 29.43 -17.03
C PHE A 33 6.35 28.69 -16.90
N HIS A 34 7.05 28.39 -18.01
CA HIS A 34 8.37 27.77 -17.92
C HIS A 34 9.36 28.70 -17.20
N ILE A 35 9.35 30.00 -17.54
CA ILE A 35 10.12 31.01 -16.83
C ILE A 35 9.68 31.09 -15.37
N ALA A 36 8.37 31.05 -15.09
CA ALA A 36 7.88 31.13 -13.73
C ALA A 36 8.37 29.97 -12.85
N ASN A 37 8.35 28.74 -13.38
CA ASN A 37 8.87 27.54 -12.71
C ASN A 37 10.39 27.53 -12.55
N ILE A 38 11.12 28.23 -13.42
CA ILE A 38 12.60 28.37 -13.31
C ILE A 38 12.99 29.46 -12.30
N ILE A 39 12.18 30.51 -12.14
CA ILE A 39 12.53 31.70 -11.34
C ILE A 39 11.89 31.69 -9.95
N PHE A 40 10.56 31.52 -9.87
CA PHE A 40 9.80 31.81 -8.66
C PHE A 40 9.74 30.66 -7.66
N HIS A 41 10.17 29.44 -8.02
CA HIS A 41 10.24 28.22 -7.19
C HIS A 41 9.17 28.16 -6.09
N PRO A 42 7.97 27.62 -6.36
CA PRO A 42 6.94 27.55 -5.33
C PRO A 42 7.49 26.82 -4.09
N GLN A 43 7.38 27.46 -2.92
CA GLN A 43 7.82 26.88 -1.63
C GLN A 43 6.84 25.83 -1.08
N THR A 44 5.87 25.39 -1.87
CA THR A 44 4.91 24.37 -1.46
C THR A 44 5.56 23.00 -1.48
N SER A 45 5.49 22.29 -0.36
CA SER A 45 5.88 20.88 -0.28
C SER A 45 5.01 20.01 -1.19
N GLU A 46 5.47 18.79 -1.45
CA GLU A 46 4.63 17.77 -2.08
C GLU A 46 3.35 17.54 -1.29
N TYR A 47 2.30 17.16 -2.01
CA TYR A 47 1.03 16.84 -1.41
C TYR A 47 1.12 15.50 -0.66
N GLN A 48 0.83 15.54 0.65
CA GLN A 48 0.88 14.40 1.57
C GLN A 48 -0.48 14.12 2.23
N GLY A 49 -1.56 14.70 1.70
CA GLY A 49 -2.90 14.64 2.29
C GLY A 49 -3.57 15.99 2.44
N GLY A 50 -4.90 16.00 2.45
CA GLY A 50 -5.74 17.17 2.68
C GLY A 50 -6.72 17.49 1.55
N LEU A 51 -7.62 18.45 1.80
CA LEU A 51 -8.65 18.82 0.84
C LEU A 51 -8.06 19.40 -0.46
N ILE A 52 -8.62 18.95 -1.57
CA ILE A 52 -8.21 19.32 -2.94
C ILE A 52 -9.39 20.02 -3.63
N ASP A 53 -9.12 21.05 -4.42
CA ASP A 53 -10.10 21.71 -5.28
C ASP A 53 -9.82 21.52 -6.78
N ASP A 54 -8.62 21.12 -7.18
CA ASP A 54 -8.38 20.74 -8.58
C ASP A 54 -7.21 19.76 -8.74
N ILE A 55 -7.19 19.04 -9.87
CA ILE A 55 -6.18 18.04 -10.22
C ILE A 55 -5.82 18.12 -11.71
N GLN A 56 -4.53 17.99 -12.02
CA GLN A 56 -4.03 17.99 -13.39
C GLN A 56 -2.83 17.06 -13.57
N PHE A 57 -2.68 16.55 -14.79
CA PHE A 57 -1.42 15.97 -15.24
C PHE A 57 -0.52 17.08 -15.78
N ILE A 58 0.59 17.34 -15.09
CA ILE A 58 1.52 18.42 -15.45
C ILE A 58 2.88 17.83 -15.80
N LYS A 59 3.42 18.29 -16.93
CA LYS A 59 4.77 17.96 -17.40
C LYS A 59 5.79 18.72 -16.57
N CYS A 60 6.58 18.00 -15.77
CA CYS A 60 7.81 18.52 -15.20
C CYS A 60 8.94 18.35 -16.22
N TYR A 61 9.47 19.46 -16.73
CA TYR A 61 10.56 19.42 -17.70
C TYR A 61 11.90 19.29 -16.98
N ARG A 62 12.87 18.60 -17.59
CA ARG A 62 14.19 18.35 -16.98
C ARG A 62 15.01 19.60 -16.68
N TRP A 63 14.68 20.74 -17.30
CA TRP A 63 15.30 22.03 -17.02
C TRP A 63 14.60 22.81 -15.89
N PHE A 64 13.52 22.28 -15.32
CA PHE A 64 12.99 22.77 -14.06
C PHE A 64 13.95 22.34 -12.94
N ARG A 65 14.15 23.20 -11.95
CA ARG A 65 15.08 22.90 -10.84
C ARG A 65 14.51 21.87 -9.86
N GLN A 66 13.18 21.81 -9.74
CA GLN A 66 12.45 20.87 -8.89
C GLN A 66 11.10 20.48 -9.53
N CYS A 67 10.59 19.30 -9.19
CA CYS A 67 9.28 18.82 -9.63
C CYS A 67 8.26 18.68 -8.48
N GLN A 68 8.65 18.95 -7.23
CA GLN A 68 7.79 18.77 -6.05
C GLN A 68 6.55 19.67 -6.09
N SER A 69 6.70 20.87 -6.62
CA SER A 69 5.59 21.77 -6.91
C SER A 69 5.90 22.63 -8.13
N LEU A 70 4.85 22.99 -8.87
CA LEU A 70 4.92 23.75 -10.10
C LEU A 70 3.89 24.88 -10.13
N ILE A 71 4.21 25.95 -10.83
CA ILE A 71 3.31 27.08 -11.08
C ILE A 71 2.61 26.87 -12.41
N ARG A 72 1.28 26.88 -12.41
CA ARG A 72 0.44 26.73 -13.61
C ARG A 72 -0.89 27.49 -13.44
N PRO A 73 -1.48 28.04 -14.51
CA PRO A 73 -2.83 28.60 -14.44
C PRO A 73 -3.88 27.55 -14.03
N LEU A 74 -4.92 27.99 -13.31
CA LEU A 74 -6.03 27.14 -12.87
C LEU A 74 -6.87 26.60 -14.03
N SER A 75 -7.02 27.39 -15.09
CA SER A 75 -7.77 27.03 -16.30
C SER A 75 -7.14 27.70 -17.52
N SER A 76 -7.41 27.21 -18.73
CA SER A 76 -7.02 27.89 -19.97
C SER A 76 -7.65 29.28 -20.10
N ALA A 77 -8.79 29.51 -19.45
CA ALA A 77 -9.47 30.81 -19.42
C ALA A 77 -8.96 31.76 -18.31
N ASP A 78 -8.42 31.20 -17.20
CA ASP A 78 -7.93 31.98 -16.07
C ASP A 78 -6.42 32.16 -16.15
N ARG A 79 -5.96 33.42 -16.19
CA ARG A 79 -4.51 33.74 -16.26
C ARG A 79 -3.83 33.77 -14.90
N ASN A 80 -4.58 33.59 -13.81
CA ASN A 80 -4.03 33.58 -12.48
C ASN A 80 -3.15 32.34 -12.28
N LEU A 81 -1.87 32.59 -11.99
CA LEU A 81 -0.90 31.54 -11.70
C LEU A 81 -1.14 31.01 -10.29
N ALA A 82 -1.31 29.70 -10.16
CA ALA A 82 -1.44 29.02 -8.88
C ALA A 82 -0.29 28.02 -8.69
N ALA A 83 0.01 27.71 -7.43
CA ALA A 83 0.99 26.69 -7.07
C ALA A 83 0.29 25.33 -6.96
N TRP A 84 0.81 24.35 -7.68
CA TRP A 84 0.34 22.98 -7.74
C TRP A 84 1.35 22.07 -7.04
N ALA A 85 0.89 21.20 -6.15
CA ALA A 85 1.75 20.26 -5.44
C ALA A 85 1.69 18.88 -6.10
N ARG A 86 2.85 18.27 -6.36
CA ARG A 86 2.92 16.89 -6.85
C ARG A 86 2.35 15.95 -5.79
N VAL A 87 1.55 14.98 -6.18
CA VAL A 87 1.11 13.90 -5.26
C VAL A 87 2.35 13.12 -4.86
N SER A 88 2.68 13.17 -3.57
CA SER A 88 3.89 12.53 -3.05
C SER A 88 3.74 11.02 -3.17
N LYS A 89 4.81 10.38 -3.64
CA LYS A 89 4.97 8.93 -3.51
C LYS A 89 6.25 8.71 -2.71
N ASN A 90 6.11 7.96 -1.63
CA ASN A 90 7.15 7.73 -0.64
C ASN A 90 8.22 6.73 -1.12
N LEU A 91 8.79 7.02 -2.30
CA LEU A 91 9.79 6.21 -2.99
C LEU A 91 10.91 7.14 -3.48
N SER A 92 12.16 6.71 -3.36
CA SER A 92 13.35 7.47 -3.79
C SER A 92 13.44 7.66 -5.32
N GLU A 93 12.89 6.73 -6.09
CA GLU A 93 12.94 6.72 -7.55
C GLU A 93 11.73 7.46 -8.15
N GLU A 94 11.82 8.79 -8.27
CA GLU A 94 10.68 9.63 -8.66
C GLU A 94 10.07 9.29 -10.02
N THR A 95 10.92 8.97 -11.01
CA THR A 95 10.47 8.71 -12.38
C THR A 95 9.55 7.50 -12.51
N SER A 96 9.52 6.64 -11.48
CA SER A 96 8.73 5.42 -11.49
C SER A 96 7.22 5.65 -11.40
N TYR A 97 6.77 6.73 -10.77
CA TYR A 97 5.34 7.07 -10.66
C TYR A 97 4.93 8.23 -11.57
N ALA A 98 5.77 8.57 -12.56
CA ALA A 98 5.36 9.44 -13.66
C ALA A 98 4.28 8.73 -14.49
N ILE A 99 3.20 9.44 -14.83
CA ILE A 99 2.11 8.96 -15.70
C ILE A 99 2.59 8.76 -17.15
N GLU A 100 3.46 9.65 -17.60
CA GLU A 100 4.05 9.63 -18.95
C GLU A 100 5.45 10.22 -18.86
N SER A 101 6.44 9.55 -19.44
CA SER A 101 7.81 10.06 -19.51
C SER A 101 8.26 10.23 -20.95
N GLY A 102 8.79 11.40 -21.25
CA GLY A 102 9.37 11.76 -22.54
C GLY A 102 10.87 12.02 -22.45
N VAL A 103 11.47 12.38 -23.59
CA VAL A 103 12.91 12.67 -23.68
C VAL A 103 13.32 13.87 -22.81
N LEU A 104 12.42 14.83 -22.60
CA LEU A 104 12.72 16.11 -21.94
C LEU A 104 11.82 16.41 -20.74
N TYR A 105 10.87 15.54 -20.42
CA TYR A 105 9.90 15.77 -19.35
C TYR A 105 9.41 14.46 -18.76
N ASP A 106 8.90 14.55 -17.53
CA ASP A 106 8.11 13.53 -16.86
C ASP A 106 6.80 14.15 -16.41
N THR A 107 5.68 13.47 -16.64
CA THR A 107 4.34 13.95 -16.31
C THR A 107 3.91 13.32 -15.01
N TYR A 108 3.56 14.12 -14.01
CA TYR A 108 3.07 13.63 -12.72
C TYR A 108 1.65 14.09 -12.45
N VAL A 109 1.04 13.50 -11.43
CA VAL A 109 -0.23 13.95 -10.86
C VAL A 109 0.06 15.12 -9.94
N TYR A 110 -0.55 16.27 -10.23
CA TYR A 110 -0.48 17.45 -9.39
C TYR A 110 -1.87 17.85 -8.91
N VAL A 111 -1.94 18.32 -7.68
CA VAL A 111 -3.17 18.80 -7.06
C VAL A 111 -3.02 20.25 -6.63
N HIS A 112 -4.11 21.00 -6.77
CA HIS A 112 -4.25 22.30 -6.16
C HIS A 112 -4.91 22.11 -4.79
N ARG A 113 -4.26 22.61 -3.74
CA ARG A 113 -4.74 22.43 -2.36
C ARG A 113 -5.85 23.43 -2.10
N TRP A 114 -6.98 22.95 -1.60
CA TRP A 114 -8.07 23.83 -1.21
C TRP A 114 -7.66 24.65 0.02
N LYS A 115 -7.98 25.95 0.00
CA LYS A 115 -7.75 26.87 1.11
C LYS A 115 -9.07 27.47 1.53
N LYS A 116 -9.35 27.55 2.83
CA LYS A 116 -10.61 28.10 3.34
C LYS A 116 -10.88 29.57 2.93
N SER A 117 -9.84 30.30 2.52
CA SER A 117 -9.94 31.68 2.03
C SER A 117 -10.20 31.80 0.52
N SER A 118 -10.22 30.69 -0.22
CA SER A 118 -10.52 30.72 -1.65
C SER A 118 -12.03 30.72 -1.89
N ASN A 119 -12.47 31.38 -2.96
CA ASN A 119 -13.85 31.29 -3.43
C ASN A 119 -14.16 29.93 -4.11
N SER A 120 -13.17 29.02 -4.20
CA SER A 120 -13.34 27.68 -4.76
C SER A 120 -13.98 26.73 -3.76
N GLN A 121 -14.81 25.82 -4.23
CA GLN A 121 -15.35 24.73 -3.42
C GLN A 121 -14.39 23.52 -3.48
N PRO A 122 -14.28 22.73 -2.40
CA PRO A 122 -13.52 21.49 -2.45
C PRO A 122 -14.16 20.52 -3.45
N MET A 123 -13.32 19.73 -4.12
CA MET A 123 -13.75 18.69 -5.03
C MET A 123 -14.44 17.57 -4.23
N THR A 124 -15.56 17.05 -4.74
CA THR A 124 -16.31 15.96 -4.09
C THR A 124 -16.04 14.61 -4.74
N ASP A 125 -15.76 14.59 -6.04
CA ASP A 125 -15.50 13.34 -6.74
C ASP A 125 -14.50 13.51 -7.90
N LEU A 126 -13.87 12.40 -8.26
CA LEU A 126 -12.82 12.33 -9.28
C LEU A 126 -12.92 11.03 -10.08
N ALA A 127 -12.92 11.12 -11.40
CA ALA A 127 -12.81 9.96 -12.29
C ALA A 127 -11.72 10.23 -13.33
N ILE A 128 -10.92 9.20 -13.65
CA ILE A 128 -9.85 9.30 -14.64
C ILE A 128 -10.03 8.16 -15.64
N SER A 129 -10.03 8.47 -16.93
CA SER A 129 -10.06 7.46 -17.99
C SER A 129 -8.64 7.00 -18.33
N LYS A 130 -8.51 5.71 -18.71
CA LYS A 130 -7.24 5.18 -19.25
C LYS A 130 -6.93 5.77 -20.62
N ASP A 131 -7.97 5.96 -21.43
CA ASP A 131 -7.88 6.67 -22.71
C ASP A 131 -8.47 8.08 -22.55
N PRO A 132 -7.67 9.15 -22.73
CA PRO A 132 -8.12 10.54 -22.65
C PRO A 132 -9.32 10.91 -23.54
N LEU A 133 -9.59 10.12 -24.59
CA LEU A 133 -10.72 10.34 -25.51
C LEU A 133 -12.02 9.70 -25.04
N THR A 134 -11.99 8.94 -23.94
CA THR A 134 -13.14 8.19 -23.43
C THR A 134 -13.69 8.81 -22.15
N VAL A 135 -15.00 8.69 -21.96
CA VAL A 135 -15.66 9.07 -20.70
C VAL A 135 -15.59 7.89 -19.73
N PRO A 136 -15.12 8.09 -18.48
CA PRO A 136 -15.10 7.03 -17.48
C PRO A 136 -16.49 6.44 -17.22
N LEU A 137 -16.57 5.13 -17.02
CA LEU A 137 -17.83 4.42 -16.75
C LEU A 137 -18.59 5.00 -15.55
N ARG A 138 -17.88 5.50 -14.53
CA ARG A 138 -18.49 6.14 -13.35
C ARG A 138 -19.28 7.39 -13.73
N VAL A 139 -18.70 8.24 -14.58
CA VAL A 139 -19.36 9.46 -15.08
C VAL A 139 -20.60 9.07 -15.90
N LEU A 140 -20.47 8.11 -16.81
CA LEU A 140 -21.59 7.62 -17.61
C LEU A 140 -22.72 7.03 -16.75
N SER A 141 -22.37 6.28 -15.71
CA SER A 141 -23.35 5.66 -14.81
C SER A 141 -24.16 6.70 -14.04
N GLU A 142 -23.53 7.78 -13.56
CA GLU A 142 -24.24 8.85 -12.87
C GLU A 142 -25.13 9.67 -13.81
N VAL A 143 -24.62 10.00 -15.01
CA VAL A 143 -25.42 10.68 -16.04
C VAL A 143 -26.65 9.85 -16.40
N GLN A 144 -26.50 8.53 -16.55
CA GLN A 144 -27.63 7.63 -16.79
C GLN A 144 -28.66 7.67 -15.66
N LYS A 145 -28.23 7.75 -14.39
CA LYS A 145 -29.15 7.88 -13.25
C LYS A 145 -29.93 9.20 -13.30
N LEU A 146 -29.28 10.30 -13.65
CA LEU A 146 -29.94 11.61 -13.80
C LEU A 146 -30.97 11.61 -14.93
N ILE A 147 -30.65 10.96 -16.05
CA ILE A 147 -31.59 10.77 -17.17
C ILE A 147 -32.80 9.94 -16.71
N GLN A 148 -32.58 8.86 -15.97
CA GLN A 148 -33.65 8.01 -15.44
C GLN A 148 -34.54 8.74 -14.42
N SER A 149 -33.96 9.59 -13.57
CA SER A 149 -34.70 10.41 -12.62
C SER A 149 -35.35 11.65 -13.26
N ARG A 150 -35.15 11.88 -14.56
CA ARG A 150 -35.61 13.06 -15.30
C ARG A 150 -35.15 14.37 -14.67
N ASP A 151 -33.95 14.39 -14.12
CA ASP A 151 -33.36 15.62 -13.61
C ASP A 151 -33.15 16.60 -14.77
N SER A 152 -33.59 17.84 -14.59
CA SER A 152 -33.40 18.91 -15.57
C SER A 152 -31.93 19.15 -15.92
N SER A 153 -31.00 18.90 -14.99
CA SER A 153 -29.56 19.04 -15.22
C SER A 153 -29.05 18.08 -16.29
N ALA A 154 -29.68 16.91 -16.45
CA ALA A 154 -29.29 15.86 -17.39
C ALA A 154 -29.47 16.25 -18.87
N PHE A 155 -30.20 17.32 -19.17
CA PHE A 155 -30.56 17.67 -20.55
C PHE A 155 -29.71 18.80 -21.14
N HIS A 156 -28.73 19.32 -20.39
CA HIS A 156 -27.72 20.22 -20.93
C HIS A 156 -26.61 19.43 -21.63
N LYS A 157 -26.35 19.77 -22.90
CA LYS A 157 -25.27 19.18 -23.69
C LYS A 157 -24.01 20.03 -23.57
N HIS A 158 -22.95 19.43 -23.07
CA HIS A 158 -21.62 20.04 -23.05
C HIS A 158 -20.74 19.42 -24.13
N ILE A 159 -19.96 20.27 -24.80
CA ILE A 159 -18.95 19.87 -25.78
C ILE A 159 -17.59 20.21 -25.19
N TYR A 160 -16.81 19.18 -24.87
CA TYR A 160 -15.45 19.35 -24.41
C TYR A 160 -14.50 19.12 -25.59
N GLN A 161 -13.64 20.11 -25.84
CA GLN A 161 -12.65 20.04 -26.91
C GLN A 161 -11.27 19.75 -26.31
N GLN A 162 -10.60 18.72 -26.82
CA GLN A 162 -9.20 18.49 -26.50
C GLN A 162 -8.32 19.52 -27.23
N GLU A 163 -7.40 20.18 -26.51
CA GLU A 163 -6.40 21.02 -27.16
C GLU A 163 -5.39 20.13 -27.90
N PRO A 164 -5.20 20.31 -29.23
CA PRO A 164 -4.29 19.48 -30.00
C PRO A 164 -2.82 19.73 -29.62
N SER A 165 -2.00 18.69 -29.75
CA SER A 165 -0.56 18.79 -29.53
C SER A 165 0.08 19.75 -30.54
N ILE A 166 1.26 20.29 -30.18
CA ILE A 166 1.96 21.29 -30.99
C ILE A 166 2.19 20.76 -32.42
N TRP A 167 2.60 19.50 -32.57
CA TRP A 167 2.91 18.91 -33.88
C TRP A 167 1.67 18.69 -34.77
N GLU A 168 0.52 18.42 -34.17
CA GLU A 168 -0.75 18.25 -34.89
C GLU A 168 -1.27 19.56 -35.47
N ARG A 169 -0.95 20.71 -34.85
CA ARG A 169 -1.28 22.04 -35.39
C ARG A 169 -0.47 22.40 -36.64
N PHE A 170 0.65 21.72 -36.90
CA PHE A 170 1.58 22.03 -38.00
C PHE A 170 1.58 21.02 -39.16
N SER A 171 0.81 19.94 -39.10
CA SER A 171 0.74 18.95 -40.21
C SER A 171 -0.28 19.38 -41.27
N PRO A 172 0.12 19.63 -42.53
CA PRO A 172 -0.82 20.03 -43.60
C PRO A 172 -1.66 18.87 -44.14
N TRP A 173 -1.40 17.64 -43.69
CA TRP A 173 -1.97 16.39 -44.25
C TRP A 173 -2.83 15.60 -43.26
N ASN A 174 -3.14 16.14 -42.08
CA ASN A 174 -4.02 15.49 -41.10
C ASN A 174 -5.33 16.27 -40.93
N HIS A 175 -6.29 16.01 -41.82
CA HIS A 175 -7.71 16.16 -41.49
C HIS A 175 -8.17 14.91 -40.73
N LYS A 176 -7.80 14.78 -39.45
CA LYS A 176 -8.45 13.84 -38.53
C LYS A 176 -9.00 14.62 -37.34
N SER A 177 -10.31 14.42 -37.16
CA SER A 177 -11.23 14.97 -36.17
C SER A 177 -10.59 15.57 -34.92
N LYS A 178 -10.96 16.82 -34.60
CA LYS A 178 -10.97 17.28 -33.21
C LYS A 178 -11.69 16.21 -32.38
N GLY A 179 -11.04 15.64 -31.37
CA GLY A 179 -11.72 14.78 -30.41
C GLY A 179 -12.68 15.63 -29.61
N GLU A 180 -13.93 15.72 -30.06
CA GLU A 180 -15.02 16.36 -29.30
C GLU A 180 -15.67 15.30 -28.43
N ILE A 181 -15.68 15.53 -27.13
CA ILE A 181 -16.39 14.68 -26.17
C ILE A 181 -17.72 15.36 -25.89
N HIS A 182 -18.81 14.69 -26.24
CA HIS A 182 -20.16 15.13 -25.90
C HIS A 182 -20.61 14.43 -24.62
N LEU A 183 -20.97 15.21 -23.60
CA LEU A 183 -21.58 14.69 -22.39
C LEU A 183 -22.86 15.45 -22.07
N LEU A 184 -23.82 14.74 -21.49
CA LEU A 184 -25.06 15.28 -20.95
C LEU A 184 -24.92 15.41 -19.43
N GLY A 185 -25.42 16.49 -18.83
CA GLY A 185 -25.31 16.73 -17.37
C GLY A 185 -24.23 17.75 -17.00
N GLU A 186 -24.51 18.58 -15.99
CA GLU A 186 -23.65 19.71 -15.57
C GLU A 186 -22.63 19.35 -14.47
N ASP A 187 -22.81 18.22 -13.78
CA ASP A 187 -22.10 17.98 -12.52
C ASP A 187 -20.62 17.61 -12.70
N TRP A 188 -20.28 16.99 -13.84
CA TRP A 188 -18.93 16.52 -14.14
C TRP A 188 -18.22 17.48 -15.10
N GLN A 189 -17.06 18.00 -14.67
CA GLN A 189 -16.22 18.90 -15.46
C GLN A 189 -14.99 18.18 -15.99
N TYR A 190 -14.82 18.16 -17.32
CA TYR A 190 -13.62 17.64 -17.95
C TYR A 190 -12.43 18.61 -17.80
N LYS A 191 -11.32 18.13 -17.24
CA LYS A 191 -10.10 18.91 -17.02
C LYS A 191 -9.01 18.66 -18.07
N GLY A 192 -9.25 17.74 -19.01
CA GLY A 192 -8.24 17.31 -19.99
C GLY A 192 -7.46 16.07 -19.55
N GLY A 193 -6.86 15.36 -20.51
CA GLY A 193 -6.04 14.17 -20.22
C GLY A 193 -6.82 13.00 -19.60
N GLY A 194 -8.13 12.91 -19.84
CA GLY A 194 -8.98 11.89 -19.26
C GLY A 194 -9.48 12.18 -17.84
N ILE A 195 -9.16 13.34 -17.25
CA ILE A 195 -9.54 13.72 -15.89
C ILE A 195 -10.93 14.37 -15.87
N TRP A 196 -11.79 13.89 -14.98
CA TRP A 196 -13.14 14.41 -14.72
C TRP A 196 -13.29 14.71 -13.24
N CYS A 197 -13.65 15.95 -12.91
CA CYS A 197 -13.84 16.41 -11.54
C CYS A 197 -15.31 16.77 -11.28
N LYS A 198 -15.77 16.53 -10.06
CA LYS A 198 -17.12 16.86 -9.60
C LYS A 198 -17.08 17.80 -8.41
N TYR A 199 -17.98 18.78 -8.39
CA TYR A 199 -18.04 19.83 -7.37
C TYR A 199 -19.49 19.98 -6.89
N GLU A 200 -19.87 19.27 -5.84
CA GLU A 200 -21.21 19.39 -5.26
C GLU A 200 -21.15 19.91 -3.83
N SER A 201 -21.90 20.97 -3.51
CA SER A 201 -21.86 21.56 -2.16
C SER A 201 -22.50 20.67 -1.07
N ARG A 202 -23.25 19.62 -1.44
CA ARG A 202 -23.99 18.75 -0.51
C ARG A 202 -23.32 17.40 -0.23
N ASN A 203 -22.34 17.02 -1.03
CA ASN A 203 -21.65 15.74 -0.86
C ASN A 203 -20.38 15.92 -0.02
N ASP A 204 -19.93 14.79 0.51
CA ASP A 204 -18.68 14.74 1.23
C ASP A 204 -17.49 15.10 0.32
N PRO A 205 -16.56 15.94 0.81
CA PRO A 205 -15.42 16.34 0.02
C PRO A 205 -14.41 15.20 -0.10
N LEU A 206 -13.62 15.25 -1.16
CA LEU A 206 -12.44 14.45 -1.35
C LEU A 206 -11.36 14.92 -0.37
N VAL A 207 -10.87 13.98 0.44
CA VAL A 207 -9.93 14.24 1.54
C VAL A 207 -8.51 13.85 1.17
N ASP A 208 -8.35 12.86 0.29
CA ASP A 208 -7.02 12.41 -0.09
C ASP A 208 -6.92 11.73 -1.46
N ILE A 209 -5.70 11.69 -2.01
CA ILE A 209 -5.33 10.98 -3.24
C ILE A 209 -3.96 10.32 -3.05
N GLU A 210 -3.87 9.03 -3.37
CA GLU A 210 -2.64 8.26 -3.30
C GLU A 210 -2.39 7.47 -4.59
N VAL A 211 -1.11 7.22 -4.87
CA VAL A 211 -0.64 6.49 -6.05
C VAL A 211 0.04 5.20 -5.62
N TYR A 212 -0.27 4.10 -6.31
CA TYR A 212 0.27 2.77 -6.07
C TYR A 212 0.84 2.21 -7.36
N LEU A 213 1.92 1.43 -7.23
CA LEU A 213 2.64 0.82 -8.33
C LEU A 213 2.67 -0.70 -8.14
N GLY A 214 2.51 -1.44 -9.24
CA GLY A 214 2.56 -2.90 -9.21
C GLY A 214 1.22 -3.55 -9.54
N ALA A 215 1.30 -4.78 -10.04
CA ALA A 215 0.15 -5.52 -10.54
C ALA A 215 -0.63 -6.17 -9.39
N GLY A 216 -1.92 -6.42 -9.60
CA GLY A 216 -2.82 -7.06 -8.65
C GLY A 216 -3.17 -6.18 -7.44
N PHE A 217 -2.94 -4.87 -7.52
CA PHE A 217 -3.38 -3.94 -6.47
C PHE A 217 -4.92 -3.86 -6.46
N VAL A 218 -5.50 -3.94 -5.27
CA VAL A 218 -6.94 -3.76 -5.06
C VAL A 218 -7.15 -2.94 -3.79
N GLU A 219 -7.77 -1.77 -3.93
CA GLU A 219 -8.12 -0.95 -2.76
C GLU A 219 -9.13 -1.68 -1.86
N SER A 220 -8.86 -1.67 -0.55
CA SER A 220 -9.67 -2.35 0.46
C SER A 220 -9.90 -1.52 1.72
N ARG A 221 -9.17 -0.42 1.89
CA ARG A 221 -9.30 0.44 3.06
C ARG A 221 -10.68 1.10 3.06
N PRO A 222 -11.34 1.22 4.23
CA PRO A 222 -12.60 1.93 4.35
C PRO A 222 -12.49 3.36 3.80
N GLN A 223 -13.54 3.86 3.16
CA GLN A 223 -13.62 5.21 2.58
C GLN A 223 -12.67 5.50 1.39
N TRP A 224 -11.77 4.58 1.05
CA TRP A 224 -10.92 4.68 -0.13
C TRP A 224 -11.59 4.03 -1.35
N LYS A 225 -11.43 4.64 -2.52
CA LYS A 225 -11.95 4.13 -3.79
C LYS A 225 -10.90 4.26 -4.89
N GLU A 226 -10.81 3.27 -5.75
CA GLU A 226 -9.98 3.35 -6.95
C GLU A 226 -10.55 4.38 -7.93
N VAL A 227 -9.66 5.21 -8.47
CA VAL A 227 -9.95 6.18 -9.51
C VAL A 227 -9.56 5.62 -10.86
N ILE A 228 -8.37 5.02 -10.93
CA ILE A 228 -7.84 4.29 -12.06
C ILE A 228 -7.11 3.06 -11.52
N SER A 229 -7.40 1.89 -12.09
CA SER A 229 -6.77 0.62 -11.72
C SER A 229 -5.84 0.19 -12.84
N GLU A 230 -4.60 -0.20 -12.50
CA GLU A 230 -3.63 -0.79 -13.42
C GLU A 230 -3.53 -0.07 -14.77
N TYR A 231 -3.12 1.20 -14.72
CA TYR A 231 -2.74 1.96 -15.89
C TYR A 231 -1.35 1.53 -16.35
N PHE A 232 -1.30 0.73 -17.42
CA PHE A 232 -0.07 0.25 -18.03
C PHE A 232 0.62 1.38 -18.79
N ARG A 233 1.88 1.63 -18.45
CA ARG A 233 2.73 2.63 -19.09
C ARG A 233 4.17 2.11 -19.22
N PRO A 234 4.90 2.51 -20.27
CA PRO A 234 6.30 2.13 -20.42
C PRO A 234 7.14 2.82 -19.33
N TYR A 235 7.87 2.03 -18.53
CA TYR A 235 8.84 2.56 -17.56
C TYR A 235 10.20 2.76 -18.23
N VAL A 236 10.65 4.02 -18.30
CA VAL A 236 11.80 4.48 -19.11
C VAL A 236 13.10 3.77 -18.79
N LYS A 237 13.32 3.40 -17.53
CA LYS A 237 14.61 2.86 -17.09
C LYS A 237 14.80 1.37 -17.36
N SER A 238 13.73 0.59 -17.53
CA SER A 238 13.86 -0.88 -17.63
C SER A 238 13.09 -1.54 -18.76
N ASN A 239 12.43 -0.79 -19.65
CA ASN A 239 11.58 -1.35 -20.71
C ASN A 239 10.50 -2.32 -20.17
N LYS A 240 10.19 -2.25 -18.87
CA LYS A 240 9.14 -3.02 -18.18
C LYS A 240 7.91 -2.15 -18.02
N TYR A 241 6.74 -2.76 -17.83
CA TYR A 241 5.50 -2.05 -17.62
C TYR A 241 5.12 -2.14 -16.15
N ILE A 242 5.37 -1.09 -15.38
CA ILE A 242 4.91 -1.05 -13.98
C ILE A 242 3.49 -0.47 -14.00
N PRO A 243 2.43 -1.25 -13.75
CA PRO A 243 1.08 -0.69 -13.71
C PRO A 243 0.96 0.30 -12.55
N LEU A 244 0.14 1.33 -12.72
CA LEU A 244 -0.15 2.33 -11.69
C LEU A 244 -1.63 2.41 -11.41
N SER A 245 -1.96 2.48 -10.13
CA SER A 245 -3.30 2.70 -9.64
C SER A 245 -3.33 4.01 -8.88
N ILE A 246 -4.41 4.79 -9.05
CA ILE A 246 -4.67 5.99 -8.24
C ILE A 246 -5.91 5.72 -7.42
N THR A 247 -5.84 6.04 -6.14
CA THR A 247 -6.95 5.90 -5.20
C THR A 247 -7.27 7.27 -4.62
N LYS A 248 -8.50 7.43 -4.17
CA LYS A 248 -8.95 8.63 -3.46
C LYS A 248 -9.65 8.25 -2.17
N LYS A 249 -9.54 9.11 -1.16
CA LYS A 249 -10.32 9.04 0.07
C LYS A 249 -11.45 10.05 0.01
N VAL A 250 -12.67 9.60 0.26
CA VAL A 250 -13.84 10.48 0.42
C VAL A 250 -14.17 10.53 1.90
N LYS A 251 -14.51 11.70 2.43
CA LYS A 251 -15.06 11.77 3.80
C LYS A 251 -16.37 10.99 3.81
N SER A 252 -16.67 10.21 4.84
CA SER A 252 -18.02 9.68 5.02
C SER A 252 -18.54 10.30 6.30
N LEU A 253 -19.50 11.22 6.22
CA LEU A 253 -20.16 11.77 7.41
C LEU A 253 -21.06 10.74 8.11
N SER A 254 -21.40 9.63 7.43
CA SER A 254 -22.33 8.59 7.91
C SER A 254 -21.66 7.35 8.49
N GLU A 255 -20.36 7.15 8.26
CA GLU A 255 -19.60 6.09 8.93
C GLU A 255 -18.86 6.70 10.12
N PRO A 256 -18.97 6.14 11.33
CA PRO A 256 -18.15 6.61 12.43
C PRO A 256 -16.69 6.52 11.98
N GLU A 257 -15.95 7.64 12.08
CA GLU A 257 -14.50 7.56 12.16
C GLU A 257 -14.24 6.48 13.20
N VAL A 258 -13.53 5.40 12.82
CA VAL A 258 -13.09 4.40 13.81
C VAL A 258 -12.30 5.21 14.82
N GLU A 259 -12.94 5.51 15.96
CA GLU A 259 -12.35 6.42 16.92
C GLU A 259 -10.97 5.88 17.29
N PRO A 260 -9.96 6.75 17.41
CA PRO A 260 -8.68 6.33 17.93
C PRO A 260 -8.92 5.75 19.33
N PHE A 261 -8.94 4.41 19.39
CA PHE A 261 -9.03 3.65 20.63
C PHE A 261 -7.98 4.19 21.60
N ASP A 262 -8.45 4.63 22.77
CA ASP A 262 -7.76 5.39 23.81
C ASP A 262 -6.28 5.01 24.02
N ASP A 263 -5.45 6.05 24.16
CA ASP A 263 -3.98 6.10 24.13
C ASP A 263 -3.31 5.56 25.41
N SER A 264 -4.00 4.66 26.12
CA SER A 264 -3.41 3.97 27.28
C SER A 264 -2.74 2.69 26.81
N LEU A 265 -1.52 2.45 27.29
CA LEU A 265 -0.61 1.31 27.08
C LEU A 265 -1.16 -0.10 27.41
N ARG A 266 -2.48 -0.31 27.27
CA ARG A 266 -3.19 -1.58 27.43
C ARG A 266 -4.24 -1.63 26.34
N LEU A 267 -3.94 -2.39 25.29
CA LEU A 267 -4.87 -2.63 24.21
C LEU A 267 -6.07 -3.43 24.75
N LYS A 268 -7.10 -2.76 25.27
CA LYS A 268 -8.42 -3.37 25.35
C LYS A 268 -8.91 -3.49 23.92
N LEU A 269 -8.80 -4.67 23.33
CA LEU A 269 -9.63 -4.96 22.15
C LEU A 269 -11.08 -4.58 22.51
N PRO A 270 -11.82 -3.86 21.63
CA PRO A 270 -13.17 -3.36 21.89
C PRO A 270 -14.23 -4.42 22.25
N MET A 271 -13.86 -5.68 22.44
CA MET A 271 -14.80 -6.78 22.50
C MET A 271 -14.37 -7.73 23.61
N THR A 272 -15.24 -7.84 24.60
CA THR A 272 -15.41 -9.03 25.43
C THR A 272 -15.42 -10.27 24.53
N HIS A 273 -14.27 -10.93 24.36
CA HIS A 273 -14.16 -12.15 23.57
C HIS A 273 -14.86 -13.30 24.30
N ASP A 274 -15.36 -14.25 23.52
CA ASP A 274 -15.91 -15.51 24.03
C ASP A 274 -14.89 -16.24 24.92
N ARG A 275 -15.25 -17.39 25.46
CA ARG A 275 -14.35 -18.19 26.32
C ARG A 275 -13.18 -18.82 25.55
N SER A 276 -13.07 -18.55 24.23
CA SER A 276 -11.95 -18.95 23.39
C SER A 276 -11.40 -17.78 22.58
N PHE A 277 -10.12 -17.83 22.23
CA PHE A 277 -9.45 -16.86 21.36
C PHE A 277 -8.61 -17.57 20.30
N LYS A 278 -8.90 -17.30 19.02
CA LYS A 278 -8.26 -17.95 17.88
C LYS A 278 -7.31 -17.01 17.13
N ILE A 279 -6.10 -17.49 16.89
CA ILE A 279 -5.03 -16.77 16.20
C ILE A 279 -4.66 -17.52 14.92
N LEU A 280 -4.65 -16.82 13.80
CA LEU A 280 -4.09 -17.33 12.55
C LEU A 280 -2.70 -16.73 12.34
N GLN A 281 -1.70 -17.58 12.13
CA GLN A 281 -0.38 -17.15 11.75
C GLN A 281 -0.19 -17.26 10.24
N ILE A 282 0.27 -16.17 9.63
CA ILE A 282 0.70 -16.09 8.23
C ILE A 282 2.19 -15.73 8.23
N THR A 283 2.98 -16.34 7.36
CA THR A 283 4.43 -16.13 7.37
C THR A 283 5.02 -16.36 5.99
N ASP A 284 6.16 -15.74 5.68
CA ASP A 284 7.00 -16.07 4.52
C ASP A 284 6.18 -16.08 3.22
N VAL A 285 5.60 -14.92 2.92
CA VAL A 285 4.73 -14.70 1.75
C VAL A 285 5.54 -14.19 0.55
N HIS A 286 6.59 -13.39 0.79
CA HIS A 286 7.54 -12.87 -0.21
C HIS A 286 6.89 -12.16 -1.41
N PHE A 287 5.95 -11.24 -1.16
CA PHE A 287 5.32 -10.48 -2.24
C PHE A 287 6.28 -9.48 -2.91
N ARG A 288 6.19 -9.41 -4.23
CA ARG A 288 6.97 -8.56 -5.14
C ARG A 288 6.10 -7.52 -5.85
N CYS A 289 4.83 -7.84 -6.10
CA CYS A 289 3.88 -7.02 -6.86
C CYS A 289 4.38 -6.63 -8.25
N SER A 290 5.11 -7.55 -8.89
CA SER A 290 5.63 -7.39 -10.24
C SER A 290 4.54 -7.62 -11.29
N ASP A 291 4.78 -7.12 -12.51
CA ASP A 291 4.05 -7.45 -13.73
C ASP A 291 4.41 -8.83 -14.33
N ASP A 292 5.29 -9.60 -13.69
CA ASP A 292 5.65 -10.95 -14.14
C ASP A 292 4.47 -11.90 -13.95
N GLY A 293 4.02 -12.53 -15.04
CA GLY A 293 2.80 -13.34 -15.03
C GLY A 293 2.84 -14.55 -14.09
N THR A 294 4.01 -15.15 -13.86
CA THR A 294 4.14 -16.32 -12.97
C THR A 294 4.07 -15.86 -11.51
N ILE A 295 4.81 -14.79 -11.19
CA ILE A 295 4.79 -14.20 -9.85
C ILE A 295 3.39 -13.69 -9.52
N LEU A 296 2.75 -12.97 -10.44
CA LEU A 296 1.39 -12.44 -10.25
C LEU A 296 0.37 -13.56 -9.99
N LEU A 297 0.45 -14.67 -10.73
CA LEU A 297 -0.41 -15.84 -10.51
C LEU A 297 -0.21 -16.44 -9.11
N ASN A 298 1.04 -16.60 -8.69
CA ASN A 298 1.38 -17.13 -7.36
C ASN A 298 0.89 -16.21 -6.23
N GLU A 299 1.06 -14.88 -6.38
CA GLU A 299 0.55 -13.91 -5.42
C GLU A 299 -0.99 -13.94 -5.35
N PHE A 300 -1.66 -14.04 -6.50
CA PHE A 300 -3.12 -14.19 -6.54
C PHE A 300 -3.59 -15.48 -5.85
N GLN A 301 -2.92 -16.61 -6.12
CA GLN A 301 -3.20 -17.88 -5.46
C GLN A 301 -2.96 -17.80 -3.95
N THR A 302 -1.93 -17.08 -3.51
CA THR A 302 -1.63 -16.84 -2.09
C THR A 302 -2.72 -16.01 -1.43
N VAL A 303 -3.16 -14.91 -2.05
CA VAL A 303 -4.27 -14.09 -1.51
C VAL A 303 -5.56 -14.91 -1.44
N ASN A 304 -5.87 -15.68 -2.49
CA ASN A 304 -7.06 -16.55 -2.51
C ASN A 304 -6.97 -17.66 -1.44
N PHE A 305 -5.78 -18.21 -1.20
CA PHE A 305 -5.54 -19.15 -0.11
C PHE A 305 -5.85 -18.52 1.25
N ILE A 306 -5.31 -17.33 1.51
CA ILE A 306 -5.56 -16.59 2.75
C ILE A 306 -7.06 -16.29 2.93
N ILE A 307 -7.76 -15.83 1.88
CA ILE A 307 -9.22 -15.61 1.92
C ILE A 307 -9.95 -16.88 2.36
N ASN A 308 -9.66 -18.01 1.71
CA ASN A 308 -10.29 -19.29 2.00
C ASN A 308 -10.04 -19.79 3.44
N ILE A 309 -8.86 -19.51 3.99
CA ILE A 309 -8.53 -19.84 5.37
C ILE A 309 -9.31 -18.95 6.34
N LEU A 310 -9.35 -17.63 6.10
CA LEU A 310 -10.08 -16.70 6.94
C LEU A 310 -11.58 -17.03 6.98
N ASP A 311 -12.16 -17.52 5.88
CA ASP A 311 -13.55 -17.98 5.82
C ASP A 311 -13.82 -19.23 6.68
N ARG A 312 -12.84 -20.14 6.79
CA ARG A 312 -13.00 -21.43 7.49
C ARG A 312 -12.65 -21.33 8.96
N GLU A 313 -11.58 -20.62 9.27
CA GLU A 313 -11.06 -20.53 10.63
C GLU A 313 -11.72 -19.41 11.41
N VAL A 314 -12.12 -18.31 10.76
CA VAL A 314 -12.71 -17.13 11.40
C VAL A 314 -11.89 -16.71 12.64
N PRO A 315 -10.59 -16.39 12.48
CA PRO A 315 -9.73 -16.04 13.60
C PRO A 315 -10.10 -14.67 14.19
N ASP A 316 -9.88 -14.50 15.49
CA ASP A 316 -10.01 -13.22 16.20
C ASP A 316 -8.85 -12.27 15.86
N LEU A 317 -7.66 -12.84 15.60
CA LEU A 317 -6.44 -12.10 15.28
C LEU A 317 -5.61 -12.84 14.24
N VAL A 318 -5.02 -12.08 13.30
CA VAL A 318 -3.98 -12.59 12.40
C VAL A 318 -2.62 -12.05 12.82
N VAL A 319 -1.61 -12.92 12.94
CA VAL A 319 -0.23 -12.52 13.19
C VAL A 319 0.63 -12.88 11.97
N ILE A 320 1.22 -11.86 11.36
CA ILE A 320 2.10 -11.97 10.20
C ILE A 320 3.55 -12.00 10.71
N THR A 321 4.22 -13.15 10.63
CA THR A 321 5.55 -13.36 11.24
C THR A 321 6.71 -13.16 10.26
N GLY A 322 6.74 -12.00 9.61
CA GLY A 322 7.85 -11.58 8.75
C GLY A 322 7.84 -12.18 7.35
N ASP A 323 8.80 -11.69 6.55
CA ASP A 323 9.05 -12.05 5.16
C ASP A 323 7.76 -11.92 4.31
N PHE A 324 7.03 -10.83 4.54
CA PHE A 324 5.84 -10.48 3.77
C PHE A 324 6.20 -9.74 2.49
N LEU A 325 7.36 -9.08 2.43
CA LEU A 325 7.96 -8.52 1.23
C LEU A 325 9.14 -9.37 0.74
N ASP A 326 9.42 -9.30 -0.56
CA ASP A 326 10.76 -9.59 -1.09
C ASP A 326 11.48 -8.25 -1.28
N GLY A 327 12.27 -7.82 -0.30
CA GLY A 327 12.76 -6.45 -0.24
C GLY A 327 13.67 -6.01 -1.38
N LEU A 328 14.35 -6.97 -2.02
CA LEU A 328 15.18 -6.71 -3.19
C LEU A 328 14.35 -6.51 -4.47
N LYS A 329 13.21 -7.21 -4.59
CA LYS A 329 12.42 -7.28 -5.83
C LYS A 329 11.06 -6.59 -5.75
N SER A 330 10.62 -6.19 -4.56
CA SER A 330 9.41 -5.41 -4.36
C SER A 330 9.66 -3.95 -4.72
N PHE A 331 8.92 -3.46 -5.73
CA PHE A 331 9.09 -2.10 -6.21
C PHE A 331 8.38 -1.09 -5.30
N ASP A 332 7.11 -1.34 -4.99
CA ASP A 332 6.29 -0.51 -4.12
C ASP A 332 5.78 -1.33 -2.94
N TYR A 333 6.47 -1.19 -1.81
CA TYR A 333 6.15 -1.87 -0.56
C TYR A 333 4.69 -1.62 -0.13
N GLN A 334 4.14 -0.44 -0.40
CA GLN A 334 2.79 -0.08 0.03
C GLN A 334 1.74 -0.92 -0.71
N ALA A 335 1.92 -1.12 -2.02
CA ALA A 335 1.04 -1.94 -2.82
C ALA A 335 1.08 -3.41 -2.39
N CYS A 336 2.26 -3.93 -2.04
CA CYS A 336 2.42 -5.31 -1.58
C CYS A 336 1.83 -5.56 -0.19
N ILE A 337 2.08 -4.65 0.75
CA ILE A 337 1.48 -4.74 2.08
C ILE A 337 -0.05 -4.68 1.96
N LEU A 338 -0.60 -3.74 1.18
CA LEU A 338 -2.04 -3.63 0.98
C LEU A 338 -2.64 -4.88 0.32
N LYS A 339 -1.94 -5.48 -0.66
CA LYS A 339 -2.36 -6.75 -1.27
C LYS A 339 -2.46 -7.87 -0.22
N LEU A 340 -1.49 -7.97 0.69
CA LEU A 340 -1.49 -8.98 1.75
C LEU A 340 -2.61 -8.74 2.78
N VAL A 341 -2.81 -7.50 3.22
CA VAL A 341 -3.79 -7.19 4.28
C VAL A 341 -5.22 -7.04 3.77
N GLN A 342 -5.42 -6.96 2.46
CA GLN A 342 -6.73 -6.78 1.84
C GLN A 342 -7.80 -7.77 2.34
N PRO A 343 -7.54 -9.09 2.46
CA PRO A 343 -8.51 -10.03 3.01
C PRO A 343 -8.90 -9.73 4.47
N MET A 344 -7.95 -9.32 5.30
CA MET A 344 -8.16 -9.00 6.71
C MET A 344 -8.99 -7.72 6.86
N ILE A 345 -8.63 -6.65 6.13
CA ILE A 345 -9.34 -5.37 6.14
C ILE A 345 -10.79 -5.56 5.68
N ARG A 346 -11.02 -6.30 4.59
CA ARG A 346 -12.38 -6.56 4.07
C ARG A 346 -13.27 -7.31 5.06
N LYS A 347 -12.67 -8.17 5.89
CA LYS A 347 -13.37 -8.94 6.91
C LYS A 347 -13.46 -8.23 8.27
N GLY A 348 -12.78 -7.08 8.43
CA GLY A 348 -12.68 -6.38 9.70
C GLY A 348 -11.90 -7.16 10.77
N ILE A 349 -10.98 -8.04 10.36
CA ILE A 349 -10.16 -8.85 11.29
C ILE A 349 -8.91 -8.06 11.65
N SER A 350 -8.63 -7.96 12.96
CA SER A 350 -7.42 -7.33 13.48
C SER A 350 -6.17 -8.11 13.10
N TYR A 351 -5.07 -7.42 12.84
CA TYR A 351 -3.81 -8.07 12.49
C TYR A 351 -2.57 -7.35 13.02
N ALA A 352 -1.50 -8.13 13.22
CA ALA A 352 -0.21 -7.66 13.72
C ALA A 352 0.93 -8.17 12.84
N PHE A 353 1.97 -7.36 12.67
CA PHE A 353 3.21 -7.69 11.97
C PHE A 353 4.38 -7.86 12.94
N SER A 354 5.21 -8.85 12.67
CA SER A 354 6.63 -8.90 13.05
C SER A 354 7.44 -8.77 11.75
N PHE A 355 8.58 -8.08 11.80
CA PHE A 355 9.47 -7.91 10.66
C PHE A 355 10.39 -9.12 10.49
N GLY A 356 10.55 -9.55 9.24
CA GLY A 356 11.51 -10.54 8.76
C GLY A 356 12.70 -9.93 8.03
N GLU A 357 13.62 -10.79 7.59
CA GLU A 357 14.87 -10.35 6.95
C GLU A 357 14.60 -9.71 5.60
N ALA A 358 13.62 -10.23 4.86
CA ALA A 358 13.28 -9.74 3.53
C ALA A 358 12.41 -8.47 3.57
N ASP A 359 11.97 -8.00 4.74
CA ASP A 359 11.03 -6.87 4.90
C ASP A 359 11.69 -5.50 4.86
N TYR A 360 12.50 -5.25 3.83
CA TYR A 360 13.08 -3.93 3.52
C TYR A 360 12.65 -3.46 2.12
N SER A 361 13.08 -2.26 1.72
CA SER A 361 12.89 -1.78 0.36
C SER A 361 14.14 -1.07 -0.14
N LEU A 362 14.48 -1.25 -1.42
CA LEU A 362 15.53 -0.46 -2.08
C LEU A 362 15.13 1.02 -2.27
N TYR A 363 13.83 1.32 -2.18
CA TYR A 363 13.27 2.63 -2.52
C TYR A 363 12.68 3.37 -1.33
N ALA A 364 12.59 2.74 -0.15
CA ALA A 364 12.04 3.32 1.06
C ALA A 364 12.82 2.91 2.31
N THR A 365 12.83 3.77 3.33
CA THR A 365 13.45 3.52 4.63
C THR A 365 12.57 2.62 5.50
N GLU A 366 13.17 1.93 6.47
CA GLU A 366 12.45 1.16 7.51
C GLU A 366 11.36 2.01 8.18
N THR A 367 11.67 3.28 8.50
CA THR A 367 10.73 4.23 9.10
C THR A 367 9.53 4.56 8.21
N GLN A 368 9.70 4.56 6.89
CA GLN A 368 8.61 4.78 5.95
C GLN A 368 7.68 3.56 5.90
N ILE A 369 8.24 2.34 5.94
CA ILE A 369 7.50 1.08 5.96
C ILE A 369 6.71 0.95 7.26
N THR A 370 7.38 1.11 8.42
CA THR A 370 6.72 1.02 9.74
C THR A 370 5.62 2.06 9.88
N ALA A 371 5.89 3.32 9.51
CA ALA A 371 4.89 4.38 9.57
C ALA A 371 3.69 4.10 8.67
N PHE A 372 3.87 3.43 7.51
CA PHE A 372 2.77 3.03 6.65
C PHE A 372 1.92 1.93 7.31
N ILE A 373 2.55 0.87 7.81
CA ILE A 373 1.88 -0.26 8.47
C ILE A 373 1.04 0.24 9.66
N SER A 374 1.60 1.09 10.52
CA SER A 374 0.91 1.65 11.69
C SER A 374 -0.29 2.54 11.33
N ARG A 375 -0.43 3.01 10.08
CA ARG A 375 -1.58 3.81 9.64
C ARG A 375 -2.69 2.98 8.98
N LEU A 376 -2.48 1.68 8.79
CA LEU A 376 -3.47 0.81 8.16
C LEU A 376 -4.64 0.50 9.11
N PRO A 377 -5.87 0.40 8.58
CA PRO A 377 -7.04 0.05 9.39
C PRO A 377 -6.90 -1.36 9.96
N PHE A 378 -7.38 -1.57 11.19
CA PHE A 378 -7.29 -2.86 11.92
C PHE A 378 -5.86 -3.36 12.23
N CYS A 379 -4.82 -2.58 11.90
CA CYS A 379 -3.45 -2.94 12.23
C CYS A 379 -3.10 -2.60 13.68
N MET A 380 -2.54 -3.58 14.39
CA MET A 380 -2.14 -3.45 15.80
C MET A 380 -0.75 -2.78 15.95
N ASN A 381 0.07 -2.72 14.91
CA ASN A 381 1.41 -2.12 14.95
C ASN A 381 1.42 -0.60 15.20
N LYS A 382 0.28 0.06 15.31
CA LYS A 382 0.25 1.45 15.79
C LYS A 382 0.55 1.60 17.28
N TRP A 383 0.47 0.51 18.04
CA TRP A 383 0.79 0.43 19.46
C TRP A 383 2.09 -0.32 19.75
N SER A 384 2.91 -0.58 18.72
CA SER A 384 4.22 -1.17 18.94
C SER A 384 5.15 -0.18 19.63
N SER A 385 6.10 -0.72 20.40
CA SER A 385 7.23 0.05 20.95
C SER A 385 8.10 0.64 19.83
N LEU A 386 9.03 1.52 20.20
CA LEU A 386 10.01 2.12 19.28
C LEU A 386 10.86 1.06 18.54
N ASN A 387 11.05 -0.10 19.16
CA ASN A 387 11.78 -1.24 18.60
C ASN A 387 10.85 -2.27 17.92
N ASN A 388 9.62 -1.86 17.56
CA ASN A 388 8.59 -2.68 16.92
C ASN A 388 8.12 -3.92 17.72
N HIS A 389 8.57 -4.12 18.95
CA HIS A 389 7.98 -5.13 19.84
C HIS A 389 6.60 -4.66 20.32
N MET A 390 5.67 -5.60 20.46
CA MET A 390 4.32 -5.33 20.92
C MET A 390 3.84 -6.45 21.83
N ALA A 391 2.97 -6.10 22.77
CA ALA A 391 2.22 -7.06 23.56
C ALA A 391 0.74 -6.70 23.51
N ILE A 392 -0.07 -7.67 23.14
CA ILE A 392 -1.51 -7.56 22.97
C ILE A 392 -2.15 -8.22 24.20
N ASP A 393 -2.67 -7.40 25.10
CA ASP A 393 -3.33 -7.83 26.35
C ASP A 393 -4.82 -8.08 26.07
N ILE A 394 -5.28 -9.32 26.23
CA ILE A 394 -6.65 -9.72 25.91
C ILE A 394 -7.31 -10.22 27.19
N LYS A 395 -8.53 -9.75 27.45
CA LYS A 395 -9.33 -10.20 28.59
C LYS A 395 -10.55 -10.96 28.10
N LEU A 396 -10.64 -12.24 28.50
CA LEU A 396 -11.78 -13.09 28.17
C LEU A 396 -12.97 -12.79 29.10
N ASN A 397 -14.17 -13.19 28.67
CA ASN A 397 -15.40 -13.05 29.47
C ASN A 397 -15.40 -13.83 30.78
N SER A 398 -14.59 -14.87 30.87
CA SER A 398 -14.34 -15.62 32.10
C SER A 398 -13.51 -14.85 33.13
N GLY A 399 -12.89 -13.73 32.74
CA GLY A 399 -11.95 -12.97 33.56
C GLY A 399 -10.49 -13.40 33.41
N SER A 400 -10.21 -14.44 32.62
CA SER A 400 -8.85 -14.88 32.30
C SER A 400 -8.13 -13.88 31.37
N ASP A 401 -6.86 -13.61 31.67
CA ASP A 401 -6.01 -12.74 30.87
C ASP A 401 -5.09 -13.55 29.94
N ILE A 402 -5.04 -13.17 28.67
CA ILE A 402 -4.12 -13.68 27.65
C ILE A 402 -3.17 -12.54 27.25
N VAL A 403 -1.89 -12.84 27.06
CA VAL A 403 -0.95 -11.88 26.44
C VAL A 403 -0.26 -12.51 25.24
N LEU A 404 -0.36 -11.84 24.10
CA LEU A 404 0.36 -12.23 22.88
C LEU A 404 1.52 -11.27 22.65
N TYR A 405 2.73 -11.81 22.61
CA TYR A 405 3.95 -11.05 22.35
C TYR A 405 4.29 -11.14 20.86
N VAL A 406 4.33 -10.00 20.16
CA VAL A 406 4.80 -9.92 18.78
C VAL A 406 6.14 -9.20 18.79
N LEU A 407 7.22 -9.93 18.49
CA LEU A 407 8.58 -9.46 18.71
C LEU A 407 9.28 -9.23 17.37
N ASP A 408 9.92 -8.08 17.20
CA ASP A 408 10.88 -7.85 16.13
C ASP A 408 12.14 -8.69 16.38
N SER A 409 12.58 -9.44 15.37
CA SER A 409 13.71 -10.35 15.54
C SER A 409 15.08 -9.67 15.45
N PHE A 410 15.12 -8.42 14.98
CA PHE A 410 16.34 -7.68 14.68
C PHE A 410 16.65 -6.59 15.72
N LYS A 411 15.82 -6.48 16.78
CA LYS A 411 15.97 -5.53 17.88
C LYS A 411 16.00 -6.28 19.21
N SER A 412 16.71 -5.73 20.20
CA SER A 412 16.84 -6.36 21.51
C SER A 412 15.52 -6.31 22.29
N VAL A 413 15.09 -7.48 22.77
CA VAL A 413 13.83 -7.66 23.52
C VAL A 413 13.92 -7.25 25.00
N GLU A 414 15.11 -7.21 25.59
CA GLU A 414 15.29 -7.05 27.05
C GLU A 414 14.62 -5.78 27.60
N PRO A 415 14.81 -4.57 27.02
CA PRO A 415 14.20 -3.35 27.54
C PRO A 415 12.66 -3.43 27.54
N PHE A 416 12.09 -4.06 26.51
CA PHE A 416 10.64 -4.21 26.37
C PHE A 416 10.05 -5.10 27.47
N PHE A 417 10.73 -6.19 27.82
CA PHE A 417 10.26 -7.07 28.89
C PHE A 417 10.48 -6.47 30.29
N ILE A 418 11.57 -5.73 30.53
CA ILE A 418 11.80 -5.03 31.81
C ILE A 418 10.64 -4.09 32.14
N GLU A 419 10.14 -3.33 31.16
CA GLU A 419 8.98 -2.45 31.37
C GLU A 419 7.72 -3.21 31.78
N ARG A 420 7.60 -4.46 31.31
CA ARG A 420 6.46 -5.35 31.60
C ARG A 420 6.59 -6.16 32.88
N GLU A 421 7.76 -6.23 33.53
CA GLU A 421 7.93 -6.94 34.81
C GLU A 421 7.04 -6.37 35.93
N ARG A 422 6.56 -5.13 35.78
CA ARG A 422 5.65 -4.46 36.73
C ARG A 422 4.20 -4.93 36.61
N LEU A 423 3.87 -5.74 35.61
CA LEU A 423 2.51 -6.23 35.34
C LEU A 423 2.31 -7.64 35.90
N SER A 424 1.06 -7.98 36.22
CA SER A 424 0.70 -9.35 36.61
C SER A 424 0.91 -10.31 35.44
N LEU A 425 1.47 -11.49 35.72
CA LEU A 425 1.62 -12.54 34.72
C LEU A 425 0.25 -13.06 34.28
N PRO A 426 0.03 -13.25 32.96
CA PRO A 426 -1.26 -13.69 32.44
C PRO A 426 -1.51 -15.18 32.70
N LYS A 427 -2.77 -15.59 32.54
CA LYS A 427 -3.14 -17.01 32.58
C LYS A 427 -2.59 -17.75 31.37
N TYR A 428 -2.61 -17.13 30.19
CA TYR A 428 -2.05 -17.68 28.95
C TYR A 428 -1.11 -16.68 28.29
N SER A 429 0.01 -17.16 27.74
CA SER A 429 0.90 -16.31 26.94
C SER A 429 1.56 -17.06 25.81
N LEU A 430 1.60 -16.41 24.65
CA LEU A 430 2.26 -16.90 23.44
C LEU A 430 3.15 -15.80 22.86
N ALA A 431 4.20 -16.20 22.15
CA ALA A 431 5.09 -15.29 21.45
C ALA A 431 5.17 -15.60 19.95
N PHE A 432 5.33 -14.56 19.14
CA PHE A 432 5.44 -14.63 17.69
C PHE A 432 6.58 -13.73 17.23
N ARG A 433 7.46 -14.23 16.38
CA ARG A 433 8.53 -13.44 15.74
C ARG A 433 8.87 -14.04 14.37
N SER A 434 9.67 -13.36 13.56
CA SER A 434 10.13 -13.96 12.29
C SER A 434 11.18 -15.06 12.50
N LEU A 435 12.25 -14.80 13.25
CA LEU A 435 13.39 -15.70 13.31
C LEU A 435 13.30 -16.79 14.39
N PRO A 436 13.78 -18.02 14.15
CA PRO A 436 13.90 -19.05 15.18
C PRO A 436 15.00 -18.72 16.22
N ILE A 437 14.92 -19.35 17.39
CA ILE A 437 15.95 -19.28 18.45
C ILE A 437 16.72 -20.59 18.58
N LYS A 438 17.85 -20.57 19.30
CA LYS A 438 18.72 -21.76 19.50
C LYS A 438 17.95 -22.98 20.03
N GLU A 439 16.92 -22.77 20.84
CA GLU A 439 16.09 -23.82 21.43
C GLU A 439 15.25 -24.58 20.40
N TYR A 440 15.07 -24.06 19.18
CA TYR A 440 14.50 -24.81 18.05
C TYR A 440 15.42 -25.90 17.50
N ARG A 441 16.67 -25.99 18.01
CA ARG A 441 17.69 -26.97 17.63
C ARG A 441 18.11 -27.78 18.87
N PRO A 442 17.20 -28.53 19.51
CA PRO A 442 17.55 -29.34 20.67
C PRO A 442 18.55 -30.45 20.28
N GLU A 443 19.45 -30.78 21.20
CA GLU A 443 20.40 -31.88 21.03
C GLU A 443 19.73 -33.23 21.32
N GLY A 444 20.03 -34.25 20.52
CA GLY A 444 19.55 -35.63 20.74
C GLY A 444 18.20 -35.94 20.10
N SER A 445 17.46 -36.89 20.71
CA SER A 445 16.12 -37.28 20.26
C SER A 445 15.05 -36.48 20.99
N PHE A 446 14.14 -35.86 20.25
CA PHE A 446 13.09 -35.01 20.80
C PHE A 446 11.76 -35.25 20.08
N PRO A 447 10.61 -35.08 20.77
CA PRO A 447 9.31 -35.20 20.14
C PRO A 447 9.09 -34.04 19.17
N LEU A 448 8.58 -34.38 17.98
CA LEU A 448 8.33 -33.46 16.88
C LEU A 448 6.98 -33.82 16.24
N ILE A 449 6.16 -32.82 15.93
CA ILE A 449 4.96 -32.97 15.11
C ILE A 449 5.10 -32.07 13.88
N GLY A 450 5.03 -32.64 12.68
CA GLY A 450 5.18 -31.95 11.40
C GLY A 450 6.57 -32.13 10.76
N GLN A 451 6.88 -31.29 9.77
CA GLN A 451 8.10 -31.43 8.97
C GLN A 451 9.22 -30.50 9.45
N TYR A 452 10.43 -31.05 9.57
CA TYR A 452 11.62 -30.34 10.07
C TYR A 452 12.83 -30.68 9.20
N ASN A 453 12.97 -29.97 8.09
CA ASN A 453 13.91 -30.25 7.03
C ASN A 453 15.10 -29.28 6.99
N GLU A 454 14.95 -28.05 7.49
CA GLU A 454 16.01 -27.05 7.59
C GLU A 454 16.64 -27.08 8.98
N ARG A 455 17.81 -27.73 9.08
CA ARG A 455 18.50 -28.00 10.36
C ARG A 455 19.87 -27.34 10.47
N PHE A 456 20.16 -26.40 9.57
CA PHE A 456 21.45 -25.74 9.52
C PHE A 456 21.70 -24.89 10.77
N ALA A 457 22.97 -24.58 11.04
CA ALA A 457 23.31 -23.70 12.14
C ALA A 457 22.66 -22.33 11.93
N LEU A 458 22.07 -21.80 13.01
CA LEU A 458 21.49 -20.47 13.03
C LEU A 458 22.56 -19.41 12.74
N GLU A 459 22.22 -18.42 11.92
CA GLU A 459 23.11 -17.30 11.61
C GLU A 459 23.52 -16.48 12.84
N SER A 460 24.64 -15.77 12.74
CA SER A 460 25.20 -14.97 13.83
C SER A 460 24.30 -13.79 14.25
N SER A 461 23.45 -13.30 13.36
CA SER A 461 22.42 -12.27 13.62
C SER A 461 21.44 -12.68 14.72
N LEU A 462 21.27 -13.99 14.95
CA LEU A 462 20.39 -14.55 15.98
C LEU A 462 20.99 -14.53 17.40
N LYS A 463 22.24 -14.09 17.54
CA LYS A 463 22.91 -13.94 18.84
C LYS A 463 22.47 -12.68 19.61
N ILE A 464 21.76 -11.75 18.96
CA ILE A 464 21.26 -10.51 19.59
C ILE A 464 20.40 -10.83 20.83
N ASP A 465 19.73 -11.99 20.83
CA ASP A 465 18.78 -12.41 21.85
C ASP A 465 19.19 -13.71 22.56
N SER A 466 20.48 -13.88 22.92
CA SER A 466 20.97 -15.11 23.55
C SER A 466 20.21 -15.52 24.83
N ASN A 467 19.56 -14.55 25.48
CA ASN A 467 18.83 -14.68 26.74
C ASN A 467 17.31 -14.83 26.53
N LEU A 468 16.79 -14.82 25.30
CA LEU A 468 15.35 -14.86 25.06
C LEU A 468 14.72 -16.10 25.71
N GLY A 469 15.34 -17.27 25.61
CA GLY A 469 14.85 -18.50 26.25
C GLY A 469 14.54 -18.30 27.74
N ASP A 470 15.40 -17.59 28.48
CA ASP A 470 15.19 -17.32 29.91
C ASP A 470 14.09 -16.27 30.15
N ILE A 471 13.97 -15.28 29.26
CA ILE A 471 12.87 -14.31 29.30
C ILE A 471 11.53 -15.03 29.06
N LEU A 472 11.44 -15.93 28.08
CA LEU A 472 10.22 -16.68 27.80
C LEU A 472 9.73 -17.44 29.04
N LYS A 473 10.65 -18.09 29.78
CA LYS A 473 10.35 -18.77 31.04
C LYS A 473 9.85 -17.80 32.11
N ARG A 474 10.57 -16.68 32.31
CA ARG A 474 10.24 -15.66 33.32
C ARG A 474 8.83 -15.09 33.12
N PHE A 475 8.42 -14.91 31.87
CA PHE A 475 7.10 -14.42 31.48
C PHE A 475 6.06 -15.54 31.24
N LYS A 476 6.38 -16.79 31.61
CA LYS A 476 5.53 -17.98 31.51
C LYS A 476 4.95 -18.23 30.10
N ILE A 477 5.72 -17.86 29.07
CA ILE A 477 5.32 -18.06 27.67
C ILE A 477 5.26 -19.56 27.37
N MET A 478 4.10 -20.02 26.94
CA MET A 478 3.79 -21.46 26.80
C MET A 478 4.13 -21.97 25.42
N ALA A 479 3.96 -21.12 24.42
CA ALA A 479 4.37 -21.40 23.05
C ALA A 479 4.98 -20.17 22.41
N MET A 480 5.97 -20.41 21.58
CA MET A 480 6.55 -19.43 20.70
C MET A 480 6.46 -19.94 19.27
N SER A 481 6.17 -19.05 18.33
CA SER A 481 6.13 -19.39 16.92
C SER A 481 6.97 -18.48 16.05
N CYS A 482 7.56 -19.05 15.00
CA CYS A 482 8.39 -18.34 14.04
C CYS A 482 8.16 -18.75 12.59
N GLY A 483 8.73 -17.99 11.65
CA GLY A 483 8.75 -18.24 10.22
C GLY A 483 10.17 -18.50 9.73
N TYR A 484 10.58 -17.80 8.67
CA TYR A 484 11.93 -17.69 8.08
C TYR A 484 12.40 -18.95 7.34
N GLU A 485 12.22 -20.13 7.93
CA GLU A 485 12.66 -21.41 7.35
C GLU A 485 11.50 -22.08 6.60
N HIS A 486 11.48 -21.91 5.27
CA HIS A 486 10.33 -22.27 4.42
C HIS A 486 9.99 -23.77 4.38
N ASN A 487 10.93 -24.64 4.76
CA ASN A 487 10.80 -26.10 4.75
C ASN A 487 10.62 -26.68 6.16
N ASN A 488 10.37 -25.82 7.16
CA ASN A 488 10.01 -26.21 8.50
C ASN A 488 8.57 -25.76 8.80
N ASP A 489 7.71 -26.69 9.20
CA ASP A 489 6.33 -26.39 9.61
C ASP A 489 5.93 -27.18 10.87
N CYS A 490 6.92 -27.61 11.65
CA CYS A 490 6.75 -28.47 12.81
C CYS A 490 6.59 -27.72 14.14
N CYS A 491 6.10 -28.41 15.16
CA CYS A 491 6.20 -28.02 16.56
C CYS A 491 7.08 -29.03 17.32
N LEU A 492 7.95 -28.53 18.18
CA LEU A 492 8.77 -29.31 19.08
C LEU A 492 8.66 -28.76 20.51
N LYS A 493 8.78 -29.64 21.50
CA LYS A 493 8.80 -29.23 22.92
C LYS A 493 10.26 -29.02 23.33
N SER A 494 10.59 -27.82 23.80
CA SER A 494 11.92 -27.53 24.32
C SER A 494 12.15 -28.28 25.65
N ASN A 495 13.41 -28.39 26.06
CA ASN A 495 13.77 -28.98 27.37
C ASN A 495 13.13 -28.23 28.56
N ASP A 496 12.76 -26.96 28.35
CA ASP A 496 12.16 -26.09 29.36
C ASP A 496 10.63 -26.03 29.28
N GLU A 497 10.03 -27.04 28.64
CA GLU A 497 8.59 -27.20 28.47
C GLU A 497 7.86 -26.13 27.65
N ILE A 498 8.60 -25.29 26.91
CA ILE A 498 8.03 -24.32 25.98
C ILE A 498 7.82 -25.01 24.63
N TRP A 499 6.64 -24.84 24.03
CA TRP A 499 6.40 -25.29 22.66
C TRP A 499 6.98 -24.31 21.64
N LEU A 500 7.77 -24.82 20.72
CA LEU A 500 8.44 -24.05 19.68
C LEU A 500 7.89 -24.53 18.33
N CYS A 501 7.17 -23.65 17.65
CA CYS A 501 6.35 -24.00 16.48
C CYS A 501 6.73 -23.17 15.26
N TYR A 502 7.19 -23.81 14.18
CA TYR A 502 7.27 -23.14 12.89
C TYR A 502 5.88 -22.95 12.30
N GLY A 503 5.62 -21.74 11.81
CA GLY A 503 4.40 -21.35 11.11
C GLY A 503 4.29 -21.93 9.69
N GLY A 504 5.40 -22.46 9.17
CA GLY A 504 5.50 -22.97 7.81
C GLY A 504 5.81 -21.86 6.83
N SER A 505 5.11 -21.82 5.70
CA SER A 505 5.25 -20.70 4.75
C SER A 505 3.99 -20.58 3.91
N SER A 506 3.41 -19.39 3.89
CA SER A 506 2.11 -19.11 3.30
C SER A 506 2.18 -18.69 1.83
N GLY A 507 3.35 -18.27 1.34
CA GLY A 507 3.54 -17.94 -0.07
C GLY A 507 3.47 -19.16 -0.99
N VAL A 508 2.65 -19.05 -2.04
CA VAL A 508 2.58 -20.02 -3.14
C VAL A 508 3.73 -19.78 -4.12
N GLY A 509 4.30 -20.86 -4.67
CA GLY A 509 5.37 -20.78 -5.68
C GLY A 509 6.75 -20.40 -5.12
N LEU A 510 6.93 -20.47 -3.81
CA LEU A 510 8.23 -20.34 -3.16
C LEU A 510 9.06 -21.63 -3.29
N GLY A 511 10.38 -21.48 -3.30
CA GLY A 511 11.31 -22.62 -3.35
C GLY A 511 11.18 -23.44 -2.07
N LYS A 512 10.52 -24.59 -2.17
CA LYS A 512 10.29 -25.53 -1.08
C LYS A 512 10.67 -26.95 -1.51
N MET A 513 10.90 -27.82 -0.54
CA MET A 513 11.01 -29.25 -0.76
C MET A 513 9.74 -29.80 -1.41
N PHE A 514 9.91 -30.89 -2.15
CA PHE A 514 8.80 -31.60 -2.78
C PHE A 514 7.76 -32.00 -1.71
N ASP A 515 6.48 -31.82 -2.02
CA ASP A 515 5.33 -32.12 -1.13
C ASP A 515 5.16 -31.19 0.10
N MET A 516 5.72 -29.98 0.05
CA MET A 516 5.45 -28.92 1.03
C MET A 516 4.63 -27.77 0.42
N PRO A 517 3.30 -27.92 0.30
CA PRO A 517 2.44 -26.83 -0.18
C PRO A 517 2.47 -25.62 0.75
N ALA A 518 2.08 -24.46 0.22
CA ALA A 518 1.82 -23.29 1.04
C ALA A 518 0.84 -23.62 2.17
N ASN A 519 1.15 -23.17 3.37
CA ASN A 519 0.40 -23.52 4.57
C ASN A 519 0.36 -22.36 5.57
N VAL A 520 -0.47 -22.54 6.58
CA VAL A 520 -0.67 -21.62 7.71
C VAL A 520 -0.82 -22.44 8.98
N ARG A 521 -0.53 -21.82 10.11
CA ARG A 521 -0.73 -22.39 11.44
C ARG A 521 -1.81 -21.62 12.19
N VAL A 522 -2.66 -22.35 12.89
CA VAL A 522 -3.69 -21.80 13.77
C VAL A 522 -3.34 -22.14 15.21
N PHE A 523 -3.62 -21.21 16.12
CA PHE A 523 -3.58 -21.42 17.57
C PHE A 523 -4.95 -21.09 18.13
N ASN A 524 -5.44 -21.92 19.05
CA ASN A 524 -6.68 -21.69 19.75
C ASN A 524 -6.45 -21.83 21.25
N ILE A 525 -6.84 -20.79 21.98
CA ILE A 525 -6.81 -20.76 23.45
C ILE A 525 -8.25 -20.95 23.89
N ASP A 526 -8.55 -22.04 24.58
CA ASP A 526 -9.88 -22.38 25.09
C ASP A 526 -9.83 -22.40 26.61
N ASP A 527 -10.44 -21.38 27.22
CA ASP A 527 -10.39 -21.19 28.67
C ASP A 527 -11.33 -22.13 29.43
N ASP A 528 -12.42 -22.56 28.79
CA ASP A 528 -13.37 -23.52 29.37
C ASP A 528 -12.69 -24.88 29.59
N LYS A 529 -11.88 -25.31 28.63
CA LYS A 529 -11.12 -26.56 28.71
C LYS A 529 -9.73 -26.38 29.33
N GLY A 530 -9.30 -25.15 29.55
CA GLY A 530 -7.97 -24.87 30.06
C GLY A 530 -6.85 -25.23 29.08
N GLU A 531 -7.12 -25.26 27.78
CA GLU A 531 -6.20 -25.80 26.77
C GLU A 531 -5.72 -24.77 25.75
N ILE A 532 -4.50 -25.00 25.25
CA ILE A 532 -3.98 -24.34 24.05
C ILE A 532 -3.76 -25.42 23.01
N THR A 533 -4.34 -25.25 21.84
CA THR A 533 -4.23 -26.19 20.73
C THR A 533 -3.71 -25.49 19.48
N SER A 534 -3.03 -26.24 18.61
CA SER A 534 -2.55 -25.74 17.32
C SER A 534 -2.72 -26.80 16.23
N TRP A 535 -3.00 -26.35 15.02
CA TRP A 535 -3.11 -27.20 13.83
C TRP A 535 -2.70 -26.41 12.58
N LYS A 536 -2.58 -27.10 11.46
CA LYS A 536 -2.23 -26.50 10.16
C LYS A 536 -3.32 -26.72 9.12
N ARG A 537 -3.31 -25.84 8.11
CA ARG A 537 -4.05 -25.99 6.86
C ARG A 537 -3.12 -25.65 5.69
N ASN A 538 -3.33 -26.31 4.55
CA ASN A 538 -2.51 -26.11 3.36
C ASN A 538 -3.34 -25.76 2.12
N PHE A 539 -2.65 -25.26 1.12
CA PHE A 539 -3.21 -24.77 -0.14
C PHE A 539 -3.89 -25.86 -0.98
N ILE A 540 -3.38 -27.10 -0.94
CA ILE A 540 -3.90 -28.21 -1.76
C ILE A 540 -5.21 -28.75 -1.18
N SER A 541 -5.31 -28.84 0.15
CA SER A 541 -6.40 -29.47 0.89
C SER A 541 -6.92 -28.54 1.98
N VAL A 542 -7.43 -27.37 1.56
CA VAL A 542 -7.81 -26.27 2.46
C VAL A 542 -8.86 -26.68 3.51
N ASP A 543 -9.75 -27.62 3.18
CA ASP A 543 -10.79 -28.12 4.09
C ASP A 543 -10.25 -29.03 5.19
N SER A 544 -9.11 -29.69 4.95
CA SER A 544 -8.49 -30.61 5.89
C SER A 544 -7.60 -29.89 6.88
N VAL A 545 -7.66 -30.30 8.15
CA VAL A 545 -6.68 -29.94 9.18
C VAL A 545 -5.70 -31.09 9.37
N TYR A 546 -4.45 -30.77 9.67
CA TYR A 546 -3.42 -31.77 9.95
C TYR A 546 -2.47 -31.29 11.05
N ASP A 547 -1.69 -32.23 11.60
CA ASP A 547 -0.72 -31.99 12.67
C ASP A 547 -1.31 -31.26 13.89
N TYR A 548 -2.48 -31.74 14.34
CA TYR A 548 -3.15 -31.22 15.52
C TYR A 548 -2.34 -31.52 16.79
N GLN A 549 -2.13 -30.50 17.62
CA GLN A 549 -1.26 -30.54 18.78
C GLN A 549 -1.90 -29.86 19.99
N TYR A 550 -1.83 -30.52 21.15
CA TYR A 550 -2.05 -29.88 22.45
C TYR A 550 -0.73 -29.26 22.93
N ILE A 551 -0.69 -27.93 22.97
CA ILE A 551 0.41 -27.14 23.53
C ILE A 551 0.30 -27.15 25.06
N ARG A 552 -0.91 -26.98 25.57
CA ARG A 552 -1.22 -27.08 26.98
C ARG A 552 -2.56 -27.76 27.14
N SER A 553 -2.66 -28.68 28.08
CA SER A 553 -3.91 -29.27 28.54
C SER A 553 -3.81 -29.32 30.06
N VAL A 554 -4.82 -28.79 30.77
CA VAL A 554 -4.95 -29.02 32.20
C VAL A 554 -5.71 -30.35 32.33
N GLN A 555 -4.96 -31.44 32.55
CA GLN A 555 -5.56 -32.69 33.02
C GLN A 555 -6.02 -32.56 34.47
#